data_AF-A0A3D2P9P4-F1
#
_entry.id   AF-A0A3D2P9P4-F1
#
_cell.length_a   1.000
_cell.length_b   1.000
_cell.length_c   1.000
_cell.angle_alpha   90.00
_cell.angle_beta   90.00
_cell.angle_gamma   90.00
#
_symmetry.space_group_name_H-M   'P 1'
#
loop_
_entity.id
_entity.type
_entity.pdbx_description
1 polymer ?
#
loop_
_entity_poly.entity_id
_entity_poly.type
_entity_poly.pdbx_seq_one_letter_code
_entity_poly.pdbx_strand_id
1 'polypeptide(L)'
;MKKLSYFCLFLIIFGLETKIYAQLSPLATGLQKYRQGDLEGAITDFETALSQDRENERIQSYLFNCYLALGVRYAEEQNYNKAIDYLDRAQKLNPSDQEVKDLYQGVKAKVAPPTPPKPVEIPKPPLAPTRVPAVPPQAPAAVTQPPAVVPQPPAVVPQPPVKKEEVAPPVKKEGIPPPAPAIKEVVPVVPQPPVKKEEVKPPAIKEVKPPTPKVEKPVVEKAKEKKVTKPVVVEVKPTPTPPAELRKEIVRDELEKKLELMLVRIDRDRDELLKHLASWEEKERKERQRVIQESQKFMQRTILIVGVGLLFLTFFILGPIYSNVKQTTKEKNKIFREYEERITKMIEEHKQSLADFIALQTQPKIEETEPRKETAEPEREFMPPEPLISPEEIIEGATPELRLRAISIIEKELNYNNETEKVVALRLLEPFLNDKNKKVQLQAAETLDKYTPEKTANFWRNLISEGDKKILPEMMRNLTNLPPIGRAEILISFLNHPDYQIKKEILLNLQQLLKTKKDELPPAVIDRIKEIVEKNTIGKREAEK
;
A
#
# COMPACT_ATOMS: atom_id res chain seq x y z
N MET A 1 1.68 -2.79 31.17
CA MET A 1 2.86 -3.64 30.86
C MET A 1 2.51 -5.01 30.28
N LYS A 2 1.62 -5.81 30.88
CA LYS A 2 1.29 -7.18 30.36
C LYS A 2 0.85 -7.22 28.89
N LYS A 3 0.06 -6.24 28.42
CA LYS A 3 -0.42 -6.17 27.02
C LYS A 3 0.69 -5.91 25.98
N LEU A 4 1.77 -5.21 26.35
CA LEU A 4 2.90 -4.91 25.46
C LEU A 4 3.79 -6.15 25.25
N SER A 5 3.93 -6.99 26.29
CA SER A 5 4.70 -8.23 26.23
C SER A 5 4.08 -9.25 25.27
N TYR A 6 2.74 -9.40 25.25
CA TYR A 6 2.07 -10.29 24.29
C TYR A 6 2.19 -9.82 22.84
N PHE A 7 2.19 -8.50 22.60
CA PHE A 7 2.36 -7.95 21.26
C PHE A 7 3.76 -8.20 20.70
N CYS A 8 4.81 -8.03 21.51
CA CYS A 8 6.18 -8.34 21.10
C CYS A 8 6.40 -9.83 20.82
N LEU A 9 5.83 -10.73 21.63
CA LEU A 9 5.93 -12.17 21.41
C LEU A 9 5.25 -12.59 20.09
N PHE A 10 4.09 -12.00 19.78
CA PHE A 10 3.38 -12.24 18.53
C PHE A 10 4.18 -11.80 17.30
N LEU A 11 4.85 -10.64 17.36
CA LEU A 11 5.71 -10.15 16.28
C LEU A 11 6.96 -11.02 16.06
N ILE A 12 7.52 -11.63 17.11
CA ILE A 12 8.68 -12.52 16.97
C ILE A 12 8.28 -13.83 16.29
N ILE A 13 7.11 -14.39 16.62
CA ILE A 13 6.61 -15.64 16.02
C ILE A 13 6.23 -15.42 14.56
N PHE A 14 5.50 -14.35 14.23
CA PHE A 14 5.11 -14.05 12.85
C PHE A 14 6.25 -13.51 11.97
N GLY A 15 7.25 -12.84 12.56
CA GLY A 15 8.39 -12.28 11.84
C GLY A 15 9.37 -13.34 11.32
N LEU A 16 9.43 -14.53 11.93
CA LEU A 16 10.37 -15.59 11.56
C LEU A 16 9.89 -16.46 10.39
N GLU A 17 8.59 -16.54 10.12
CA GLU A 17 8.05 -17.44 9.08
C GLU A 17 8.05 -16.85 7.65
N THR A 18 8.20 -15.53 7.50
CA THR A 18 8.08 -14.88 6.17
C THR A 18 9.34 -14.95 5.29
N LYS A 19 10.49 -15.43 5.81
CA LYS A 19 11.73 -15.51 5.02
C LYS A 19 11.99 -16.85 4.32
N ILE A 20 11.19 -17.89 4.55
CA ILE A 20 11.50 -19.26 4.09
C ILE A 20 10.76 -19.64 2.78
N TYR A 21 9.77 -18.87 2.31
CA TYR A 21 8.82 -19.35 1.29
C TYR A 21 8.89 -18.76 -0.13
N ALA A 22 9.97 -18.09 -0.55
CA ALA A 22 9.98 -17.48 -1.91
C ALA A 22 11.28 -17.55 -2.71
N GLN A 23 12.25 -18.39 -2.34
CA GLN A 23 13.30 -18.75 -3.30
C GLN A 23 12.94 -20.10 -3.91
N LEU A 24 12.40 -20.08 -5.13
CA LEU A 24 12.31 -21.29 -5.96
C LEU A 24 13.71 -21.91 -5.99
N SER A 25 13.80 -23.24 -5.85
CA SER A 25 15.09 -23.92 -5.92
C SER A 25 15.77 -23.58 -7.26
N PRO A 26 17.11 -23.39 -7.29
CA PRO A 26 17.84 -23.09 -8.53
C PRO A 26 17.54 -24.08 -9.66
N LEU A 27 17.25 -25.35 -9.33
CA LEU A 27 16.81 -26.35 -10.30
C LEU A 27 15.47 -25.99 -10.97
N ALA A 28 14.49 -25.53 -10.18
CA ALA A 28 13.17 -25.17 -10.70
C ALA A 28 13.24 -23.93 -11.60
N THR A 29 14.03 -22.92 -11.22
CA THR A 29 14.23 -21.72 -12.05
C THR A 29 15.01 -22.06 -13.33
N GLY A 30 16.03 -22.92 -13.24
CA GLY A 30 16.79 -23.39 -14.41
C GLY A 30 15.93 -24.16 -15.41
N LEU A 31 15.07 -25.07 -14.93
CA LEU A 31 14.12 -25.79 -15.79
C LEU A 31 13.11 -24.86 -16.47
N GLN A 32 12.66 -23.82 -15.78
CA GLN A 32 11.75 -22.83 -16.36
C GLN A 32 12.43 -22.05 -17.49
N LYS A 33 13.65 -21.54 -17.26
CA LYS A 33 14.43 -20.79 -18.27
C LYS A 33 14.79 -21.67 -19.48
N TYR A 34 15.17 -22.93 -19.23
CA TYR A 34 15.42 -23.90 -20.30
C TYR A 34 14.21 -24.07 -21.23
N ARG A 35 13.00 -24.19 -20.66
CA ARG A 35 11.75 -24.28 -21.43
C ARG A 35 11.41 -22.99 -22.18
N GLN A 36 11.85 -21.84 -21.70
CA GLN A 36 11.69 -20.55 -22.36
C GLN A 36 12.73 -20.32 -23.47
N GLY A 37 13.70 -21.23 -23.64
CA GLY A 37 14.80 -21.07 -24.58
C GLY A 37 15.92 -20.13 -24.10
N ASP A 38 15.85 -19.65 -22.84
CA ASP A 38 16.92 -18.89 -22.20
C ASP A 38 18.00 -19.86 -21.68
N LEU A 39 18.81 -20.36 -22.62
CA LEU A 39 19.83 -21.37 -22.34
C LEU A 39 20.96 -20.81 -21.43
N GLU A 40 21.36 -19.55 -21.61
CA GLU A 40 22.42 -18.92 -20.80
C GLU A 40 21.96 -18.70 -19.34
N GLY A 41 20.74 -18.22 -19.16
CA GLY A 41 20.14 -18.10 -17.84
C GLY A 41 19.88 -19.45 -17.17
N ALA A 42 19.49 -20.47 -17.95
CA ALA A 42 19.33 -21.84 -17.46
C ALA A 42 20.65 -22.46 -16.99
N ILE A 43 21.76 -22.25 -17.73
CA ILE A 43 23.10 -22.72 -17.35
C ILE A 43 23.48 -22.19 -15.97
N THR A 44 23.29 -20.90 -15.71
CA THR A 44 23.67 -20.27 -14.43
C THR A 44 22.90 -20.90 -13.25
N ASP A 45 21.60 -21.13 -13.45
CA ASP A 45 20.74 -21.74 -12.45
C ASP A 45 21.07 -23.23 -12.24
N PHE A 46 21.38 -23.97 -13.31
CA PHE A 46 21.80 -25.37 -13.24
C PHE A 46 23.19 -25.55 -12.62
N GLU A 47 24.15 -24.68 -12.90
CA GLU A 47 25.46 -24.68 -12.23
C GLU A 47 25.31 -24.41 -10.74
N THR A 48 24.44 -23.47 -10.37
CA THR A 48 24.09 -23.22 -8.96
C THR A 48 23.46 -24.46 -8.33
N ALA A 49 22.53 -25.12 -9.02
CA ALA A 49 21.90 -26.35 -8.54
C ALA A 49 22.92 -27.51 -8.42
N LEU A 50 23.82 -27.66 -9.39
CA LEU A 50 24.88 -28.68 -9.38
C LEU A 50 25.91 -28.42 -8.28
N SER A 51 26.15 -27.15 -7.91
CA SER A 51 27.01 -26.82 -6.77
C SER A 51 26.43 -27.30 -5.44
N GLN A 52 25.09 -27.37 -5.34
CA GLN A 52 24.36 -27.88 -4.18
C GLN A 52 24.29 -29.41 -4.17
N ASP A 53 24.17 -30.03 -5.35
CA ASP A 53 24.05 -31.48 -5.52
C ASP A 53 24.90 -31.97 -6.72
N ARG A 54 26.18 -32.21 -6.46
CA ARG A 54 27.19 -32.49 -7.51
C ARG A 54 26.99 -33.80 -8.25
N GLU A 55 26.34 -34.77 -7.61
CA GLU A 55 26.15 -36.14 -8.15
C GLU A 55 24.81 -36.28 -8.88
N ASN A 56 24.05 -35.19 -9.04
CA ASN A 56 22.76 -35.25 -9.69
C ASN A 56 22.89 -35.39 -11.21
N GLU A 57 22.82 -36.63 -11.69
CA GLU A 57 22.89 -36.98 -13.12
C GLU A 57 21.89 -36.19 -13.98
N ARG A 58 20.71 -35.84 -13.44
CA ARG A 58 19.71 -35.07 -14.18
C ARG A 58 20.17 -33.63 -14.42
N ILE A 59 20.75 -32.99 -13.41
CA ILE A 59 21.26 -31.61 -13.54
C ILE A 59 22.42 -31.59 -14.54
N GLN A 60 23.33 -32.57 -14.46
CA GLN A 60 24.41 -32.73 -15.41
C GLN A 60 23.90 -32.93 -16.85
N SER A 61 22.85 -33.75 -17.04
CA SER A 61 22.23 -33.96 -18.35
C SER A 61 21.57 -32.69 -18.91
N TYR A 62 20.84 -31.92 -18.10
CA TYR A 62 20.27 -30.64 -18.54
C TYR A 62 21.34 -29.61 -18.88
N LEU A 63 22.39 -29.51 -18.06
CA LEU A 63 23.51 -28.61 -18.30
C LEU A 63 24.28 -28.98 -19.58
N PHE A 64 24.51 -30.28 -19.81
CA PHE A 64 25.08 -30.82 -21.04
C PHE A 64 24.26 -30.41 -22.26
N ASN A 65 22.95 -30.61 -22.23
CA ASN A 65 22.06 -30.23 -23.34
C ASN A 65 22.07 -28.72 -23.61
N CYS A 66 22.12 -27.88 -22.57
CA CYS A 66 22.24 -26.43 -22.74
C CYS A 66 23.55 -26.04 -23.44
N TYR A 67 24.67 -26.64 -23.03
CA TYR A 67 25.98 -26.40 -23.63
C TYR A 67 26.07 -26.87 -25.08
N LEU A 68 25.53 -28.06 -25.38
CA LEU A 68 25.48 -28.56 -26.75
C LEU A 68 24.64 -27.65 -27.65
N ALA A 69 23.45 -27.25 -27.21
CA ALA A 69 22.57 -26.39 -27.98
C ALA A 69 23.16 -25.00 -28.26
N LEU A 70 23.80 -24.36 -27.26
CA LEU A 70 24.50 -23.09 -27.48
C LEU A 70 25.73 -23.25 -28.38
N GLY A 71 26.48 -24.35 -28.22
CA GLY A 71 27.62 -24.68 -29.06
C GLY A 71 27.26 -24.78 -30.54
N VAL A 72 26.17 -25.50 -30.85
CA VAL A 72 25.62 -25.62 -32.21
C VAL A 72 25.17 -24.25 -32.73
N ARG A 73 24.37 -23.51 -31.95
CA ARG A 73 23.85 -22.20 -32.36
C ARG A 73 24.97 -21.20 -32.68
N TYR A 74 25.99 -21.10 -31.83
CA TYR A 74 27.12 -20.20 -32.10
C TYR A 74 27.96 -20.67 -33.29
N ALA A 75 28.03 -21.97 -33.58
CA ALA A 75 28.69 -22.48 -34.78
C ALA A 75 27.93 -22.11 -36.07
N GLU A 76 26.59 -22.15 -36.04
CA GLU A 76 25.73 -21.69 -37.13
C GLU A 76 25.87 -20.18 -37.37
N GLU A 77 25.94 -19.40 -36.29
CA GLU A 77 26.20 -17.94 -36.31
C GLU A 77 27.65 -17.60 -36.72
N GLN A 78 28.48 -18.59 -37.08
CA GLN A 78 29.91 -18.47 -37.41
C GLN A 78 30.78 -17.87 -36.29
N ASN A 79 30.27 -17.82 -35.07
CA ASN A 79 31.01 -17.41 -33.88
C ASN A 79 31.76 -18.61 -33.28
N TYR A 80 32.73 -19.11 -34.05
CA TYR A 80 33.41 -20.36 -33.75
C TYR A 80 34.17 -20.35 -32.41
N ASN A 81 34.67 -19.19 -31.97
CA ASN A 81 35.36 -19.08 -30.68
C ASN A 81 34.41 -19.39 -29.51
N LYS A 82 33.22 -18.77 -29.49
CA LYS A 82 32.20 -19.07 -28.47
C LYS A 82 31.68 -20.51 -28.58
N ALA A 83 31.48 -21.00 -29.81
CA ALA A 83 31.04 -22.37 -30.03
C ALA A 83 32.02 -23.39 -29.43
N ILE A 84 33.33 -23.18 -29.61
CA ILE A 84 34.38 -24.02 -29.03
C ILE A 84 34.31 -24.02 -27.50
N ASP A 85 34.11 -22.85 -26.88
CA ASP A 85 34.02 -22.74 -25.42
C ASP A 85 32.86 -23.56 -24.84
N TYR A 86 31.66 -23.49 -25.44
CA TYR A 86 30.51 -24.26 -24.98
C TYR A 86 30.63 -25.75 -25.29
N LEU A 87 31.14 -26.13 -26.46
CA LEU A 87 31.35 -27.53 -26.82
C LEU A 87 32.43 -28.20 -25.95
N ASP A 88 33.48 -27.48 -25.55
CA ASP A 88 34.48 -27.98 -24.61
C ASP A 88 33.86 -28.29 -23.24
N ARG A 89 32.96 -27.42 -22.74
CA ARG A 89 32.22 -27.68 -21.50
C ARG A 89 31.27 -28.86 -21.61
N ALA A 90 30.56 -29.00 -22.74
CA ALA A 90 29.72 -30.18 -22.99
C ALA A 90 30.55 -31.48 -23.00
N GLN A 91 31.70 -31.49 -23.69
CA GLN A 91 32.59 -32.64 -23.73
C GLN A 91 33.15 -33.02 -22.35
N LYS A 92 33.42 -32.03 -21.48
CA LYS A 92 33.85 -32.29 -20.10
C LYS A 92 32.78 -32.97 -19.25
N LEU A 93 31.50 -32.65 -19.47
CA LEU A 93 30.39 -33.27 -18.75
C LEU A 93 30.12 -34.70 -19.23
N ASN A 94 30.25 -34.97 -20.52
CA ASN A 94 30.08 -36.32 -21.09
C ASN A 94 31.19 -36.67 -22.10
N PRO A 95 32.37 -37.15 -21.63
CA PRO A 95 33.50 -37.43 -22.50
C PRO A 95 33.30 -38.61 -23.47
N SER A 96 32.33 -39.47 -23.18
CA SER A 96 31.96 -40.62 -24.02
C SER A 96 31.11 -40.25 -25.23
N ASP A 97 30.60 -39.02 -25.30
CA ASP A 97 29.78 -38.58 -26.41
C ASP A 97 30.63 -38.29 -27.66
N GLN A 98 30.57 -39.21 -28.62
CA GLN A 98 31.34 -39.12 -29.85
C GLN A 98 30.83 -37.99 -30.75
N GLU A 99 29.54 -37.64 -30.70
CA GLU A 99 28.95 -36.60 -31.55
C GLU A 99 29.46 -35.21 -31.15
N VAL A 100 29.48 -34.91 -29.85
CA VAL A 100 30.04 -33.65 -29.34
C VAL A 100 31.51 -33.53 -29.71
N LYS A 101 32.25 -34.64 -29.64
CA LYS A 101 33.68 -34.68 -30.00
C LYS A 101 33.88 -34.38 -31.48
N ASP A 102 33.08 -34.96 -32.36
CA ASP A 102 33.17 -34.73 -33.81
C ASP A 102 32.79 -33.29 -34.16
N LEU A 103 31.72 -32.76 -33.54
CA LEU A 103 31.29 -31.37 -33.71
C LEU A 103 32.35 -30.38 -33.24
N TYR A 104 32.96 -30.60 -32.08
CA TYR A 104 34.05 -29.79 -31.55
C TYR A 104 35.24 -29.72 -32.50
N GLN A 105 35.69 -30.87 -33.04
CA GLN A 105 36.80 -30.91 -34.00
C GLN A 105 36.44 -30.20 -35.32
N GLY A 106 35.21 -30.38 -35.80
CA GLY A 106 34.70 -29.72 -37.01
C GLY A 106 34.71 -28.19 -36.88
N VAL A 107 34.28 -27.67 -35.74
CA VAL A 107 34.31 -26.22 -35.46
C VAL A 107 35.75 -25.73 -35.30
N LYS A 108 36.60 -26.46 -34.56
CA LYS A 108 38.00 -26.10 -34.34
C LYS A 108 38.80 -26.03 -35.64
N ALA A 109 38.56 -26.93 -36.59
CA ALA A 109 39.19 -26.91 -37.90
C ALA A 109 38.88 -25.63 -38.70
N LYS A 110 37.72 -24.99 -38.48
CA LYS A 110 37.34 -23.74 -39.14
C LYS A 110 38.01 -22.50 -38.54
N VAL A 111 38.49 -22.58 -37.29
CA VAL A 111 39.23 -21.50 -36.62
C VAL A 111 40.73 -21.55 -36.94
N ALA A 112 41.25 -22.72 -37.33
CA ALA A 112 42.64 -22.84 -37.71
C ALA A 112 42.95 -21.91 -38.91
N PRO A 113 43.99 -21.06 -38.82
CA PRO A 113 44.36 -20.18 -39.92
C PRO A 113 44.58 -21.03 -41.18
N PRO A 114 44.13 -20.57 -42.36
CA PRO A 114 44.28 -21.33 -43.59
C PRO A 114 45.76 -21.67 -43.75
N THR A 115 46.07 -22.96 -43.80
CA THR A 115 47.43 -23.45 -43.96
C THR A 115 48.05 -22.71 -45.14
N PRO A 116 49.15 -21.95 -44.95
CA PRO A 116 49.71 -21.14 -46.03
C PRO A 116 49.94 -22.04 -47.25
N PRO A 117 49.53 -21.62 -48.45
CA PRO A 117 49.63 -22.44 -49.64
C PRO A 117 51.05 -22.94 -49.76
N LYS A 118 51.19 -24.27 -49.89
CA LYS A 118 52.47 -24.95 -50.06
C LYS A 118 53.26 -24.18 -51.13
N PRO A 119 54.46 -23.65 -50.82
CA PRO A 119 55.17 -22.75 -51.73
C PRO A 119 55.29 -23.38 -53.11
N VAL A 120 54.75 -22.71 -54.12
CA VAL A 120 55.00 -23.08 -55.51
C VAL A 120 56.49 -22.84 -55.75
N GLU A 121 57.25 -23.90 -56.05
CA GLU A 121 58.64 -23.80 -56.48
C GLU A 121 58.71 -22.97 -57.77
N ILE A 122 59.08 -21.70 -57.63
CA ILE A 122 59.43 -20.83 -58.77
C ILE A 122 60.95 -20.94 -58.98
N PRO A 123 61.41 -21.29 -60.20
CA PRO A 123 62.83 -21.46 -60.50
C PRO A 123 63.60 -20.14 -60.42
N LYS A 124 64.76 -20.22 -59.76
CA LYS A 124 65.75 -19.17 -59.51
C LYS A 124 66.50 -18.78 -60.80
N PRO A 125 66.61 -17.49 -61.17
CA PRO A 125 67.95 -16.89 -61.38
C PRO A 125 67.97 -15.33 -61.16
N PRO A 126 69.08 -14.61 -61.39
CA PRO A 126 70.29 -14.53 -60.57
C PRO A 126 70.58 -13.12 -60.00
N LEU A 127 71.53 -13.12 -59.07
CA LEU A 127 72.12 -12.08 -58.23
C LEU A 127 72.41 -10.66 -58.80
N ALA A 128 72.29 -9.69 -57.86
CA ALA A 128 73.20 -8.56 -57.53
C ALA A 128 72.72 -7.13 -57.87
N PRO A 129 73.24 -6.05 -57.22
CA PRO A 129 73.90 -5.92 -55.91
C PRO A 129 73.37 -4.77 -55.00
N THR A 130 73.55 -4.99 -53.70
CA THR A 130 73.99 -4.09 -52.61
C THR A 130 73.82 -2.56 -52.73
N ARG A 131 73.07 -1.97 -51.79
CA ARG A 131 73.45 -0.70 -51.12
C ARG A 131 72.80 -0.58 -49.72
N VAL A 132 73.62 -0.14 -48.77
CA VAL A 132 73.39 0.16 -47.34
C VAL A 132 73.83 1.63 -47.16
N PRO A 133 73.61 2.36 -46.03
CA PRO A 133 72.44 2.59 -45.16
C PRO A 133 72.07 4.10 -45.05
N ALA A 134 70.90 4.46 -44.51
CA ALA A 134 70.70 5.75 -43.83
C ALA A 134 69.52 5.74 -42.83
N VAL A 135 69.88 5.78 -41.54
CA VAL A 135 69.34 6.55 -40.38
C VAL A 135 67.81 6.69 -40.15
N PRO A 136 67.30 6.45 -38.92
CA PRO A 136 65.87 6.45 -38.58
C PRO A 136 65.35 7.81 -38.06
N PRO A 137 64.04 8.08 -38.15
CA PRO A 137 63.37 9.03 -37.27
C PRO A 137 62.29 8.38 -36.39
N GLN A 138 62.55 8.49 -35.08
CA GLN A 138 61.66 8.87 -33.98
C GLN A 138 60.16 8.52 -34.00
N ALA A 139 59.78 7.82 -32.93
CA ALA A 139 58.41 7.54 -32.51
C ALA A 139 57.61 8.81 -32.15
N PRO A 140 56.30 8.87 -32.47
CA PRO A 140 55.42 9.89 -31.92
C PRO A 140 54.95 9.54 -30.51
N ALA A 141 54.94 10.60 -29.69
CA ALA A 141 54.72 10.64 -28.26
C ALA A 141 53.30 10.23 -27.82
N ALA A 142 53.25 9.79 -26.57
CA ALA A 142 52.07 9.46 -25.80
C ALA A 142 51.06 10.63 -25.74
N VAL A 143 49.80 10.31 -26.02
CA VAL A 143 48.65 11.18 -25.76
C VAL A 143 48.36 11.15 -24.26
N THR A 144 48.62 12.26 -23.59
CA THR A 144 48.21 12.51 -22.21
C THR A 144 46.71 12.86 -22.17
N GLN A 145 45.98 12.15 -21.30
CA GLN A 145 44.61 12.46 -20.92
C GLN A 145 44.54 13.83 -20.19
N PRO A 146 43.46 14.61 -20.34
CA PRO A 146 43.24 15.78 -19.52
C PRO A 146 42.88 15.40 -18.06
N PRO A 147 43.24 16.23 -17.07
CA PRO A 147 43.05 15.91 -15.65
C PRO A 147 41.58 15.92 -15.26
N ALA A 148 41.23 14.96 -14.39
CA ALA A 148 39.94 14.86 -13.73
C ALA A 148 39.63 16.14 -12.92
N VAL A 149 38.42 16.66 -13.13
CA VAL A 149 37.84 17.77 -12.37
C VAL A 149 37.59 17.30 -10.94
N VAL A 150 38.26 17.93 -9.99
CA VAL A 150 37.97 17.82 -8.55
C VAL A 150 36.64 18.52 -8.27
N PRO A 151 35.66 17.88 -7.60
CA PRO A 151 34.45 18.57 -7.18
C PRO A 151 34.78 19.55 -6.04
N GLN A 152 34.55 20.84 -6.28
CA GLN A 152 34.54 21.88 -5.24
C GLN A 152 33.36 21.64 -4.28
N PRO A 153 33.53 21.84 -2.97
CA PRO A 153 32.41 21.84 -2.03
C PRO A 153 31.51 23.07 -2.27
N PRO A 154 30.19 22.95 -2.07
CA PRO A 154 29.24 24.03 -2.34
C PRO A 154 29.50 25.24 -1.43
N ALA A 155 29.48 26.42 -2.07
CA ALA A 155 29.59 27.72 -1.43
C ALA A 155 28.49 27.91 -0.38
N VAL A 156 28.92 28.36 0.80
CA VAL A 156 28.06 28.79 1.91
C VAL A 156 27.24 29.99 1.45
N VAL A 157 25.91 29.82 1.46
CA VAL A 157 24.93 30.90 1.24
C VAL A 157 25.04 31.89 2.41
N PRO A 158 25.20 33.21 2.16
CA PRO A 158 25.21 34.20 3.22
C PRO A 158 23.82 34.34 3.85
N GLN A 159 23.76 34.18 5.17
CA GLN A 159 22.56 34.44 5.96
C GLN A 159 22.18 35.93 5.89
N PRO A 160 20.88 36.27 5.81
CA PRO A 160 20.43 37.66 5.88
C PRO A 160 20.61 38.23 7.30
N PRO A 161 20.83 39.54 7.43
CA PRO A 161 21.19 40.17 8.69
C PRO A 161 20.08 40.10 9.74
N VAL A 162 20.48 39.65 10.93
CA VAL A 162 19.70 39.67 12.17
C VAL A 162 19.25 41.11 12.46
N LYS A 163 17.94 41.35 12.37
CA LYS A 163 17.31 42.56 12.87
C LYS A 163 17.44 42.60 14.39
N LYS A 164 17.99 43.70 14.90
CA LYS A 164 17.97 44.10 16.31
C LYS A 164 16.51 44.20 16.75
N GLU A 165 16.13 43.39 17.72
CA GLU A 165 14.83 43.47 18.38
C GLU A 165 14.90 44.49 19.51
N GLU A 166 13.86 45.29 19.52
CA GLU A 166 13.67 46.54 20.24
C GLU A 166 13.22 46.26 21.68
N VAL A 167 13.69 47.13 22.58
CA VAL A 167 13.48 47.07 24.03
C VAL A 167 12.01 47.30 24.38
N ALA A 168 11.39 46.36 25.09
CA ALA A 168 10.08 46.54 25.71
C ALA A 168 10.20 47.05 27.18
N PRO A 169 9.26 47.89 27.68
CA PRO A 169 9.30 48.48 29.01
C PRO A 169 8.78 47.53 30.12
N PRO A 170 9.01 47.83 31.42
CA PRO A 170 8.91 46.86 32.50
C PRO A 170 7.47 46.59 32.96
N VAL A 171 7.16 45.31 33.13
CA VAL A 171 5.90 44.81 33.71
C VAL A 171 5.98 44.78 35.24
N LYS A 172 4.96 45.37 35.88
CA LYS A 172 4.73 45.40 37.32
C LYS A 172 4.58 43.98 37.89
N LYS A 173 5.21 43.74 39.05
CA LYS A 173 5.03 42.54 39.89
C LYS A 173 3.70 42.64 40.65
N GLU A 174 2.81 41.66 40.46
CA GLU A 174 1.69 41.36 41.35
C GLU A 174 1.68 39.87 41.73
N GLY A 175 1.46 39.62 43.03
CA GLY A 175 0.71 38.47 43.53
C GLY A 175 1.39 37.09 43.54
N ILE A 176 2.04 36.76 44.66
CA ILE A 176 2.33 35.37 45.05
C ILE A 176 1.03 34.74 45.59
N PRO A 177 0.51 33.63 45.02
CA PRO A 177 -0.56 32.86 45.67
C PRO A 177 0.02 31.92 46.76
N PRO A 178 -0.73 31.66 47.84
CA PRO A 178 -0.26 30.84 48.96
C PRO A 178 -0.17 29.33 48.61
N PRO A 179 0.65 28.56 49.33
CA PRO A 179 0.89 27.15 49.04
C PRO A 179 -0.30 26.25 49.42
N ALA A 180 -0.57 25.26 48.57
CA ALA A 180 -1.58 24.24 48.77
C ALA A 180 -1.29 23.33 49.99
N PRO A 181 -2.32 22.82 50.69
CA PRO A 181 -2.14 22.01 51.90
C PRO A 181 -1.68 20.58 51.59
N ALA A 182 -0.80 20.09 52.47
CA ALA A 182 -0.16 18.78 52.42
C ALA A 182 -1.15 17.60 52.43
N ILE A 183 -1.00 16.70 51.45
CA ILE A 183 -1.71 15.43 51.37
C ILE A 183 -0.99 14.43 52.28
N LYS A 184 -1.74 13.87 53.24
CA LYS A 184 -1.29 12.83 54.16
C LYS A 184 -0.94 11.55 53.42
N GLU A 185 0.25 11.06 53.72
CA GLU A 185 0.85 9.80 53.28
C GLU A 185 0.01 8.62 53.80
N VAL A 186 -0.54 7.80 52.88
CA VAL A 186 -1.27 6.57 53.20
C VAL A 186 -0.30 5.39 53.10
N VAL A 187 -0.12 4.73 54.23
CA VAL A 187 0.71 3.53 54.44
C VAL A 187 0.26 2.39 53.50
N PRO A 188 1.17 1.68 52.81
CA PRO A 188 0.80 0.54 51.99
C PRO A 188 0.55 -0.70 52.85
N VAL A 189 -0.65 -1.28 52.69
CA VAL A 189 -1.02 -2.59 53.24
C VAL A 189 -0.27 -3.68 52.48
N VAL A 190 0.51 -4.47 53.23
CA VAL A 190 1.23 -5.66 52.77
C VAL A 190 0.24 -6.81 52.52
N PRO A 191 0.16 -7.39 51.31
CA PRO A 191 -0.59 -8.61 51.09
C PRO A 191 0.24 -9.86 51.42
N GLN A 192 -0.35 -10.75 52.21
CA GLN A 192 0.17 -12.09 52.54
C GLN A 192 0.28 -13.00 51.30
N PRO A 193 1.19 -13.99 51.29
CA PRO A 193 1.39 -14.89 50.15
C PRO A 193 0.36 -16.02 50.13
N PRO A 194 -0.14 -16.45 48.95
CA PRO A 194 -0.98 -17.64 48.85
C PRO A 194 -0.16 -18.94 48.83
N VAL A 195 -0.67 -19.83 49.66
CA VAL A 195 -0.50 -21.27 49.86
C VAL A 195 -0.24 -22.11 48.59
N LYS A 196 0.71 -23.04 48.76
CA LYS A 196 0.98 -24.37 48.13
C LYS A 196 0.44 -24.66 46.72
N LYS A 197 1.39 -24.91 45.80
CA LYS A 197 1.21 -25.62 44.53
C LYS A 197 1.07 -27.12 44.76
N GLU A 198 0.03 -27.71 44.20
CA GLU A 198 -0.13 -29.15 44.02
C GLU A 198 0.55 -29.58 42.71
N GLU A 199 1.40 -30.60 42.80
CA GLU A 199 2.24 -31.12 41.72
C GLU A 199 1.46 -32.15 40.90
N VAL A 200 1.08 -31.81 39.66
CA VAL A 200 0.44 -32.74 38.73
C VAL A 200 1.50 -33.30 37.78
N LYS A 201 1.77 -34.61 37.90
CA LYS A 201 2.61 -35.39 36.99
C LYS A 201 1.98 -35.47 35.58
N PRO A 202 2.76 -35.31 34.50
CA PRO A 202 2.28 -35.59 33.15
C PRO A 202 2.20 -37.10 32.87
N PRO A 203 1.21 -37.57 32.09
CA PRO A 203 1.09 -38.97 31.70
C PRO A 203 2.09 -39.36 30.61
N ALA A 204 2.61 -40.59 30.73
CA ALA A 204 3.56 -41.21 29.83
C ALA A 204 2.98 -41.40 28.41
N ILE A 205 3.69 -40.86 27.42
CA ILE A 205 3.41 -41.07 26.00
C ILE A 205 4.09 -42.38 25.58
N LYS A 206 3.28 -43.35 25.12
CA LYS A 206 3.77 -44.59 24.52
C LYS A 206 4.34 -44.30 23.13
N GLU A 207 5.62 -44.61 22.97
CA GLU A 207 6.36 -44.59 21.72
C GLU A 207 5.81 -45.66 20.76
N VAL A 208 5.23 -45.24 19.63
CA VAL A 208 4.80 -46.14 18.55
C VAL A 208 5.91 -46.16 17.50
N LYS A 209 6.62 -47.28 17.40
CA LYS A 209 7.62 -47.53 16.34
C LYS A 209 6.94 -47.61 14.96
N PRO A 210 7.49 -46.98 13.91
CA PRO A 210 7.01 -47.16 12.55
C PRO A 210 7.37 -48.55 12.00
N PRO A 211 6.52 -49.14 11.13
CA PRO A 211 6.77 -50.46 10.55
C PRO A 211 7.85 -50.40 9.47
N THR A 212 8.82 -51.31 9.57
CA THR A 212 9.83 -51.59 8.55
C THR A 212 9.19 -52.23 7.31
N PRO A 213 9.52 -51.78 6.09
CA PRO A 213 9.07 -52.44 4.86
C PRO A 213 9.84 -53.74 4.62
N LYS A 214 9.09 -54.83 4.39
CA LYS A 214 9.60 -56.12 3.90
C LYS A 214 10.18 -55.95 2.49
N VAL A 215 11.48 -56.19 2.36
CA VAL A 215 12.16 -56.33 1.07
C VAL A 215 11.90 -57.75 0.55
N GLU A 216 11.07 -57.87 -0.48
CA GLU A 216 10.97 -59.10 -1.28
C GLU A 216 12.15 -59.17 -2.26
N LYS A 217 12.91 -60.26 -2.19
CA LYS A 217 14.01 -60.56 -3.12
C LYS A 217 13.44 -60.92 -4.50
N PRO A 218 14.01 -60.42 -5.61
CA PRO A 218 13.70 -60.95 -6.92
C PRO A 218 14.41 -62.30 -7.13
N VAL A 219 13.64 -63.23 -7.69
CA VAL A 219 14.04 -64.56 -8.13
C VAL A 219 14.96 -64.42 -9.36
N VAL A 220 16.17 -64.95 -9.26
CA VAL A 220 17.13 -65.05 -10.37
C VAL A 220 16.77 -66.26 -11.22
N GLU A 221 16.30 -66.03 -12.44
CA GLU A 221 16.07 -67.07 -13.43
C GLU A 221 17.33 -67.22 -14.31
N LYS A 222 17.95 -68.41 -14.22
CA LYS A 222 19.15 -68.80 -14.98
C LYS A 222 18.80 -69.04 -16.45
N ALA A 223 19.42 -68.31 -17.37
CA ALA A 223 19.42 -68.64 -18.80
C ALA A 223 20.82 -69.08 -19.28
N LYS A 224 20.80 -70.15 -20.08
CA LYS A 224 21.89 -71.08 -20.43
C LYS A 224 23.01 -70.48 -21.30
N GLU A 225 24.25 -70.83 -20.97
CA GLU A 225 25.41 -70.82 -21.87
C GLU A 225 25.12 -71.58 -23.17
N LYS A 226 25.37 -70.93 -24.32
CA LYS A 226 25.42 -71.57 -25.63
C LYS A 226 26.85 -71.50 -26.16
N LYS A 227 27.49 -72.68 -26.17
CA LYS A 227 28.79 -73.01 -26.79
C LYS A 227 28.97 -72.33 -28.15
N VAL A 228 29.99 -71.51 -28.30
CA VAL A 228 30.47 -71.01 -29.59
C VAL A 228 31.55 -71.95 -30.12
N THR A 229 31.25 -72.58 -31.24
CA THR A 229 32.11 -73.48 -32.02
C THR A 229 33.17 -72.68 -32.79
N LYS A 230 34.41 -73.20 -32.84
CA LYS A 230 35.55 -72.65 -33.60
C LYS A 230 35.23 -72.47 -35.10
N PRO A 231 35.70 -71.39 -35.76
CA PRO A 231 35.65 -71.32 -37.21
C PRO A 231 36.79 -72.12 -37.84
N VAL A 232 36.41 -72.89 -38.86
CA VAL A 232 37.26 -73.65 -39.78
C VAL A 232 37.94 -72.68 -40.74
N VAL A 233 39.26 -72.78 -40.87
CA VAL A 233 40.06 -72.08 -41.88
C VAL A 233 39.81 -72.74 -43.24
N VAL A 234 39.15 -72.02 -44.15
CA VAL A 234 39.01 -72.42 -45.55
C VAL A 234 39.94 -71.53 -46.37
N GLU A 235 40.96 -72.14 -46.95
CA GLU A 235 41.93 -71.52 -47.86
C GLU A 235 41.25 -71.30 -49.23
N VAL A 236 40.99 -70.04 -49.57
CA VAL A 236 40.35 -69.64 -50.84
C VAL A 236 41.41 -69.16 -51.82
N LYS A 237 41.50 -69.84 -52.96
CA LYS A 237 42.34 -69.49 -54.13
C LYS A 237 42.04 -68.07 -54.64
N PRO A 238 43.05 -67.32 -55.12
CA PRO A 238 42.88 -65.94 -55.56
C PRO A 238 42.01 -65.85 -56.81
N THR A 239 40.87 -65.19 -56.68
CA THR A 239 39.94 -64.84 -57.76
C THR A 239 40.42 -63.55 -58.44
N PRO A 240 40.33 -63.42 -59.78
CA PRO A 240 40.84 -62.25 -60.50
C PRO A 240 40.21 -60.94 -59.99
N THR A 241 41.08 -59.97 -59.78
CA THR A 241 40.79 -58.66 -59.20
C THR A 241 39.87 -57.87 -60.14
N PRO A 242 38.63 -57.51 -59.74
CA PRO A 242 37.76 -56.69 -60.58
C PRO A 242 38.36 -55.30 -60.81
N PRO A 243 38.09 -54.66 -61.97
CA PRO A 243 38.59 -53.32 -62.31
C PRO A 243 38.28 -52.29 -61.22
N ALA A 244 39.19 -51.35 -61.00
CA ALA A 244 39.17 -50.42 -59.88
C ALA A 244 37.90 -49.54 -59.78
N GLU A 245 37.15 -49.36 -60.88
CA GLU A 245 35.88 -48.64 -60.90
C GLU A 245 34.74 -49.46 -60.30
N LEU A 246 34.65 -50.76 -60.62
CA LEU A 246 33.63 -51.66 -60.08
C LEU A 246 33.79 -51.88 -58.56
N ARG A 247 35.03 -51.77 -58.04
CA ARG A 247 35.30 -51.81 -56.59
C ARG A 247 34.76 -50.60 -55.84
N LYS A 248 34.72 -49.42 -56.45
CA LYS A 248 34.18 -48.22 -55.81
C LYS A 248 32.65 -48.27 -55.73
N GLU A 249 32.01 -48.85 -56.73
CA GLU A 249 30.56 -49.02 -56.78
C GLU A 249 30.07 -50.09 -55.79
N ILE A 250 30.75 -51.24 -55.71
CA ILE A 250 30.43 -52.29 -54.72
C ILE A 250 30.61 -51.77 -53.27
N VAL A 251 31.66 -50.98 -53.00
CA VAL A 251 31.88 -50.39 -51.67
C VAL A 251 30.83 -49.33 -51.36
N ARG A 252 30.31 -48.60 -52.35
CA ARG A 252 29.22 -47.64 -52.17
C ARG A 252 27.91 -48.36 -51.82
N ASP A 253 27.54 -49.40 -52.56
CA ASP A 253 26.30 -50.16 -52.31
C ASP A 253 26.31 -50.87 -50.94
N GLU A 254 27.45 -51.41 -50.53
CA GLU A 254 27.61 -52.03 -49.21
C GLU A 254 27.52 -50.99 -48.07
N LEU A 255 28.04 -49.78 -48.31
CA LEU A 255 27.94 -48.65 -47.38
C LEU A 255 26.50 -48.15 -47.26
N GLU A 256 25.78 -48.03 -48.37
CA GLU A 256 24.36 -47.61 -48.39
C GLU A 256 23.47 -48.61 -47.64
N LYS A 257 23.63 -49.92 -47.88
CA LYS A 257 22.90 -50.96 -47.13
C LYS A 257 23.21 -50.94 -45.63
N LYS A 258 24.47 -50.67 -45.26
CA LYS A 258 24.86 -50.57 -43.85
C LYS A 258 24.27 -49.30 -43.20
N LEU A 259 24.16 -48.21 -43.96
CA LEU A 259 23.51 -46.97 -43.53
C LEU A 259 22.01 -47.19 -43.31
N GLU A 260 21.31 -47.86 -44.24
CA GLU A 260 19.89 -48.22 -44.10
C GLU A 260 19.65 -49.10 -42.87
N LEU A 261 20.48 -50.14 -42.67
CA LEU A 261 20.36 -51.01 -41.50
C LEU A 261 20.56 -50.25 -40.18
N MET A 262 21.49 -49.28 -40.16
CA MET A 262 21.69 -48.42 -39.00
C MET A 262 20.50 -47.50 -38.75
N LEU A 263 19.94 -46.88 -39.80
CA LEU A 263 18.74 -46.04 -39.67
C LEU A 263 17.55 -46.83 -39.10
N VAL A 264 17.31 -48.05 -39.58
CA VAL A 264 16.24 -48.91 -39.06
C VAL A 264 16.44 -49.30 -37.59
N ARG A 265 17.70 -49.48 -37.14
CA ARG A 265 18.00 -49.73 -35.72
C ARG A 265 17.78 -48.47 -34.89
N ILE A 266 18.24 -47.32 -35.36
CA ILE A 266 18.06 -46.01 -34.70
C ILE A 266 16.58 -45.70 -34.52
N ASP A 267 15.74 -45.93 -35.53
CA ASP A 267 14.29 -45.68 -35.43
C ASP A 267 13.62 -46.60 -34.40
N ARG A 268 14.03 -47.87 -34.31
CA ARG A 268 13.51 -48.81 -33.29
C ARG A 268 13.90 -48.39 -31.89
N ASP A 269 15.17 -48.05 -31.68
CA ASP A 269 15.68 -47.63 -30.37
C ASP A 269 15.03 -46.30 -29.95
N ARG A 270 14.78 -45.40 -30.91
CA ARG A 270 14.02 -44.16 -30.68
C ARG A 270 12.60 -44.46 -30.21
N ASP A 271 11.89 -45.39 -30.85
CA ASP A 271 10.52 -45.74 -30.46
C ASP A 271 10.43 -46.40 -29.08
N GLU A 272 11.41 -47.25 -28.72
CA GLU A 272 11.51 -47.84 -27.37
C GLU A 272 11.81 -46.78 -26.31
N LEU A 273 12.73 -45.85 -26.58
CA LEU A 273 13.02 -44.72 -25.69
C LEU A 273 11.81 -43.80 -25.52
N LEU A 274 11.07 -43.51 -26.59
CA LEU A 274 9.84 -42.71 -26.51
C LEU A 274 8.77 -43.39 -25.66
N LYS A 275 8.62 -44.72 -25.75
CA LYS A 275 7.70 -45.47 -24.86
C LYS A 275 8.13 -45.41 -23.40
N HIS A 276 9.42 -45.58 -23.12
CA HIS A 276 9.93 -45.47 -21.75
C HIS A 276 9.75 -44.06 -21.19
N LEU A 277 10.05 -43.02 -21.96
CA LEU A 277 9.82 -41.62 -21.60
C LEU A 277 8.33 -41.36 -21.32
N ALA A 278 7.42 -41.83 -22.18
CA ALA A 278 5.98 -41.66 -21.97
C ALA A 278 5.50 -42.35 -20.68
N SER A 279 5.96 -43.58 -20.41
CA SER A 279 5.61 -44.31 -19.18
C SER A 279 6.16 -43.63 -17.92
N TRP A 280 7.37 -43.08 -18.01
CA TRP A 280 8.02 -42.36 -16.93
C TRP A 280 7.33 -41.02 -16.65
N GLU A 281 6.97 -40.27 -17.70
CA GLU A 281 6.16 -39.06 -17.57
C GLU A 281 4.80 -39.33 -16.93
N GLU A 282 4.13 -40.42 -17.30
CA GLU A 282 2.83 -40.77 -16.71
C GLU A 282 2.96 -41.10 -15.21
N LYS A 283 4.02 -41.82 -14.83
CA LYS A 283 4.32 -42.11 -13.42
C LYS A 283 4.63 -40.83 -12.65
N GLU A 284 5.46 -39.96 -13.21
CA GLU A 284 5.80 -38.68 -12.59
C GLU A 284 4.57 -37.75 -12.47
N ARG A 285 3.69 -37.73 -13.48
CA ARG A 285 2.41 -37.00 -13.42
C ARG A 285 1.53 -37.52 -12.28
N LYS A 286 1.44 -38.84 -12.08
CA LYS A 286 0.66 -39.45 -10.98
C LYS A 286 1.25 -39.11 -9.61
N GLU A 287 2.57 -39.15 -9.46
CA GLU A 287 3.25 -38.77 -8.21
C GLU A 287 3.08 -37.28 -7.91
N ARG A 288 3.25 -36.41 -8.91
CA ARG A 288 2.99 -34.97 -8.79
C ARG A 288 1.55 -34.69 -8.39
N GLN A 289 0.56 -35.38 -8.98
CA GLN A 289 -0.85 -35.23 -8.59
C GLN A 289 -1.11 -35.65 -7.15
N ARG A 290 -0.50 -36.74 -6.67
CA ARG A 290 -0.62 -37.16 -5.25
C ARG A 290 -0.03 -36.11 -4.30
N VAL A 291 1.17 -35.60 -4.59
CA VAL A 291 1.81 -34.56 -3.78
C VAL A 291 0.99 -33.28 -3.77
N ILE A 292 0.45 -32.86 -4.92
CA ILE A 292 -0.44 -31.70 -5.00
C ILE A 292 -1.69 -31.93 -4.15
N GLN A 293 -2.32 -33.10 -4.23
CA GLN A 293 -3.54 -33.39 -3.48
C GLN A 293 -3.30 -33.45 -1.96
N GLU A 294 -2.17 -34.02 -1.52
CA GLU A 294 -1.78 -34.02 -0.12
C GLU A 294 -1.45 -32.62 0.39
N SER A 295 -0.73 -31.82 -0.42
CA SER A 295 -0.43 -30.42 -0.08
C SER A 295 -1.70 -29.57 0.03
N GLN A 296 -2.71 -29.80 -0.83
CA GLN A 296 -3.99 -29.11 -0.75
C GLN A 296 -4.76 -29.47 0.52
N LYS A 297 -4.81 -30.75 0.91
CA LYS A 297 -5.44 -31.18 2.17
C LYS A 297 -4.75 -30.56 3.39
N PHE A 298 -3.42 -30.49 3.37
CA PHE A 298 -2.66 -29.83 4.42
C PHE A 298 -2.98 -28.33 4.47
N MET A 299 -2.95 -27.66 3.32
CA MET A 299 -3.25 -26.23 3.20
C MET A 299 -4.65 -25.89 3.68
N GLN A 300 -5.67 -26.69 3.35
CA GLN A 300 -7.04 -26.50 3.83
C GLN A 300 -7.15 -26.60 5.35
N ARG A 301 -6.47 -27.55 5.98
CA ARG A 301 -6.45 -27.68 7.46
C ARG A 301 -5.79 -26.46 8.10
N THR A 302 -4.67 -26.00 7.56
CA THR A 302 -3.97 -24.82 8.06
C THR A 302 -4.83 -23.56 7.92
N ILE A 303 -5.47 -23.36 6.76
CA ILE A 303 -6.37 -22.22 6.54
C ILE A 303 -7.54 -22.24 7.55
N LEU A 304 -8.12 -23.41 7.82
CA LEU A 304 -9.22 -23.52 8.78
C LEU A 304 -8.76 -23.17 10.20
N ILE A 305 -7.61 -23.67 10.64
CA ILE A 305 -7.05 -23.36 11.98
C ILE A 305 -6.76 -21.86 12.11
N VAL A 306 -6.12 -21.27 11.10
CA VAL A 306 -5.81 -19.83 11.10
C VAL A 306 -7.09 -18.99 11.08
N GLY A 307 -8.08 -19.36 10.27
CA GLY A 307 -9.35 -18.66 10.17
C GLY A 307 -10.14 -18.68 11.49
N VAL A 308 -10.21 -19.83 12.15
CA VAL A 308 -10.85 -19.95 13.47
C VAL A 308 -10.07 -19.14 14.51
N GLY A 309 -8.73 -19.21 14.52
CA GLY A 309 -7.89 -18.43 15.41
C GLY A 309 -8.10 -16.91 15.26
N LEU A 310 -8.21 -16.43 14.02
CA LEU A 310 -8.47 -15.02 13.73
C LEU A 310 -9.85 -14.58 14.24
N LEU A 311 -10.90 -15.39 14.05
CA LEU A 311 -12.23 -15.10 14.56
C LEU A 311 -12.24 -15.02 16.09
N PHE A 312 -11.59 -15.95 16.79
CA PHE A 312 -11.45 -15.87 18.24
C PHE A 312 -10.70 -14.60 18.67
N LEU A 313 -9.59 -14.26 18.01
CA LEU A 313 -8.83 -13.06 18.30
C LEU A 313 -9.69 -11.79 18.13
N THR A 314 -10.46 -11.70 17.05
CA THR A 314 -11.37 -10.56 16.83
C THR A 314 -12.42 -10.47 17.94
N PHE A 315 -13.03 -11.59 18.34
CA PHE A 315 -14.04 -11.59 19.40
C PHE A 315 -13.46 -11.18 20.76
N PHE A 316 -12.27 -11.64 21.11
CA PHE A 316 -11.61 -11.30 22.38
C PHE A 316 -11.08 -9.86 22.44
N ILE A 317 -10.69 -9.28 21.30
CA ILE A 317 -10.22 -7.88 21.25
C ILE A 317 -11.40 -6.92 21.13
N LEU A 318 -12.34 -7.17 20.21
CA LEU A 318 -13.46 -6.28 19.93
C LEU A 318 -14.57 -6.39 20.97
N GLY A 319 -14.80 -7.58 21.56
CA GLY A 319 -15.87 -7.79 22.54
C GLY A 319 -15.79 -6.83 23.74
N PRO A 320 -14.64 -6.71 24.43
CA PRO A 320 -14.47 -5.76 25.53
C PRO A 320 -14.60 -4.31 25.09
N ILE A 321 -14.07 -3.95 23.91
CA ILE A 321 -14.17 -2.58 23.36
C ILE A 321 -15.65 -2.24 23.10
N TYR A 322 -16.38 -3.15 22.45
CA TYR A 322 -17.80 -2.99 22.17
C TYR A 322 -18.64 -2.89 23.45
N SER A 323 -18.34 -3.71 24.46
CA SER A 323 -19.01 -3.66 25.76
C SER A 323 -18.81 -2.31 26.45
N ASN A 324 -17.58 -1.79 26.47
CA ASN A 324 -17.26 -0.49 27.07
C ASN A 324 -17.94 0.67 26.32
N VAL A 325 -17.96 0.64 24.98
CA VAL A 325 -18.69 1.63 24.16
C VAL A 325 -20.21 1.56 24.43
N LYS A 326 -20.76 0.35 24.61
CA LYS A 326 -22.19 0.18 24.92
C LYS A 326 -22.58 0.68 26.32
N GLN A 327 -21.70 0.54 27.31
CA GLN A 327 -21.96 1.08 28.65
C GLN A 327 -21.88 2.60 28.67
N THR A 328 -20.82 3.17 28.10
CA THR A 328 -20.65 4.63 28.02
C THR A 328 -21.78 5.33 27.25
N THR A 329 -22.31 4.70 26.20
CA THR A 329 -23.47 5.24 25.46
C THR A 329 -24.76 5.23 26.28
N LYS A 330 -24.99 4.25 27.16
CA LYS A 330 -26.17 4.24 28.06
C LYS A 330 -26.12 5.38 29.08
N GLU A 331 -24.98 5.60 29.72
CA GLU A 331 -24.81 6.69 30.69
C GLU A 331 -24.94 8.05 30.02
N LYS A 332 -24.28 8.23 28.86
CA LYS A 332 -24.46 9.44 28.03
C LYS A 332 -25.92 9.68 27.68
N ASN A 333 -26.63 8.65 27.21
CA ASN A 333 -28.06 8.78 26.85
C ASN A 333 -28.95 9.16 28.03
N LYS A 334 -28.62 8.71 29.25
CA LYS A 334 -29.33 9.13 30.46
C LYS A 334 -29.12 10.61 30.74
N ILE A 335 -27.86 11.07 30.76
CA ILE A 335 -27.52 12.49 30.94
C ILE A 335 -28.18 13.35 29.85
N PHE A 336 -28.18 12.87 28.61
CA PHE A 336 -28.85 13.56 27.52
C PHE A 336 -30.34 13.74 27.78
N ARG A 337 -31.08 12.68 28.13
CA ARG A 337 -32.53 12.78 28.40
C ARG A 337 -32.85 13.77 29.51
N GLU A 338 -32.14 13.71 30.63
CA GLU A 338 -32.32 14.65 31.74
C GLU A 338 -32.07 16.10 31.29
N TYR A 339 -31.11 16.32 30.40
CA TYR A 339 -30.83 17.64 29.84
C TYR A 339 -31.91 18.10 28.84
N GLU A 340 -32.45 17.20 28.01
CA GLU A 340 -33.57 17.53 27.11
C GLU A 340 -34.82 17.94 27.88
N GLU A 341 -35.16 17.23 28.95
CA GLU A 341 -36.30 17.54 29.81
C GLU A 341 -36.16 18.93 30.45
N ARG A 342 -34.95 19.27 30.92
CA ARG A 342 -34.67 20.61 31.50
C ARG A 342 -34.84 21.73 30.47
N ILE A 343 -34.35 21.55 29.26
CA ILE A 343 -34.46 22.57 28.20
C ILE A 343 -35.89 22.73 27.74
N THR A 344 -36.61 21.61 27.57
CA THR A 344 -38.03 21.65 27.17
C THR A 344 -38.87 22.37 28.23
N LYS A 345 -38.61 22.09 29.52
CA LYS A 345 -39.26 22.78 30.64
C LYS A 345 -38.97 24.29 30.61
N MET A 346 -37.71 24.68 30.41
CA MET A 346 -37.31 26.09 30.29
C MET A 346 -38.01 26.79 29.12
N ILE A 347 -38.10 26.13 27.96
CA ILE A 347 -38.80 26.67 26.78
C ILE A 347 -40.26 26.95 27.14
N GLU A 348 -40.95 25.99 27.78
CA GLU A 348 -42.35 26.12 28.16
C GLU A 348 -42.58 27.23 29.20
N GLU A 349 -41.69 27.34 30.20
CA GLU A 349 -41.71 28.42 31.19
C GLU A 349 -41.55 29.80 30.54
N HIS A 350 -40.65 29.94 29.55
CA HIS A 350 -40.49 31.19 28.81
C HIS A 350 -41.68 31.50 27.89
N LYS A 351 -42.28 30.48 27.25
CA LYS A 351 -43.51 30.65 26.46
C LYS A 351 -44.66 31.15 27.35
N GLN A 352 -44.86 30.54 28.51
CA GLN A 352 -45.90 30.92 29.46
C GLN A 352 -45.66 32.33 30.02
N SER A 353 -44.43 32.63 30.46
CA SER A 353 -44.08 33.95 30.98
C SER A 353 -44.32 35.08 29.97
N LEU A 354 -44.03 34.82 28.68
CA LEU A 354 -44.28 35.80 27.62
C LEU A 354 -45.77 35.93 27.29
N ALA A 355 -46.53 34.83 27.31
CA ALA A 355 -47.97 34.85 27.11
C ALA A 355 -48.68 35.66 28.23
N ASP A 356 -48.27 35.46 29.49
CA ASP A 356 -48.79 36.20 30.63
C ASP A 356 -48.46 37.70 30.52
N PHE A 357 -47.25 38.05 30.09
CA PHE A 357 -46.87 39.44 29.83
C PHE A 357 -47.71 40.09 28.73
N ILE A 358 -47.94 39.39 27.62
CA ILE A 358 -48.80 39.89 26.52
C ILE A 358 -50.24 40.04 27.02
N ALA A 359 -50.77 39.08 27.79
CA ALA A 359 -52.11 39.16 28.36
C ALA A 359 -52.27 40.38 29.26
N LEU A 360 -51.27 40.69 30.11
CA LEU A 360 -51.27 41.88 30.96
C LEU A 360 -51.26 43.19 30.16
N GLN A 361 -50.51 43.25 29.06
CA GLN A 361 -50.48 44.44 28.17
C GLN A 361 -51.75 44.60 27.33
N THR A 362 -52.45 43.50 27.04
CA THR A 362 -53.64 43.48 26.19
C THR A 362 -54.94 43.67 26.98
N GLN A 363 -54.90 43.68 28.31
CA GLN A 363 -56.07 44.04 29.09
C GLN A 363 -56.50 45.45 28.66
N PRO A 364 -57.76 45.63 28.20
CA PRO A 364 -58.23 46.94 27.79
C PRO A 364 -58.00 47.86 28.97
N LYS A 365 -57.29 48.95 28.73
CA LYS A 365 -57.14 50.03 29.69
C LYS A 365 -58.55 50.56 29.93
N ILE A 366 -59.25 49.98 30.90
CA ILE A 366 -60.57 50.42 31.31
C ILE A 366 -60.34 51.86 31.77
N GLU A 367 -60.75 52.82 30.95
CA GLU A 367 -60.79 54.22 31.32
C GLU A 367 -61.71 54.31 32.55
N GLU A 368 -61.11 54.34 33.73
CA GLU A 368 -61.76 54.77 34.98
C GLU A 368 -62.23 56.21 34.77
N THR A 369 -63.41 56.37 34.19
CA THR A 369 -64.24 57.57 34.27
C THR A 369 -65.30 57.35 35.34
N GLU A 370 -64.88 57.08 36.58
CA GLU A 370 -65.71 57.35 37.75
C GLU A 370 -64.87 57.94 38.90
N PRO A 371 -65.39 58.96 39.62
CA PRO A 371 -64.69 59.59 40.73
C PRO A 371 -64.58 58.62 41.92
N ARG A 372 -63.35 58.14 42.13
CA ARG A 372 -62.94 57.15 43.13
C ARG A 372 -63.16 57.66 44.56
N LYS A 373 -64.07 57.03 45.29
CA LYS A 373 -64.10 57.06 46.77
C LYS A 373 -62.94 56.21 47.29
N GLU A 374 -62.03 56.88 47.99
CA GLU A 374 -60.94 56.31 48.78
C GLU A 374 -61.46 55.19 49.70
N THR A 375 -61.25 53.94 49.28
CA THR A 375 -61.39 52.77 50.15
C THR A 375 -60.08 52.02 50.02
N ALA A 376 -59.34 51.94 51.11
CA ALA A 376 -58.04 51.27 51.20
C ALA A 376 -58.21 49.77 50.92
N GLU A 377 -57.92 49.36 49.68
CA GLU A 377 -57.65 47.95 49.40
C GLU A 377 -56.25 47.60 49.94
N PRO A 378 -56.11 46.45 50.61
CA PRO A 378 -54.83 46.00 51.13
C PRO A 378 -53.88 45.74 49.95
N GLU A 379 -52.69 46.33 50.02
CA GLU A 379 -51.56 46.05 49.13
C GLU A 379 -51.41 44.53 49.00
N ARG A 380 -51.82 43.97 47.85
CA ARG A 380 -51.43 42.60 47.49
C ARG A 380 -49.92 42.64 47.35
N GLU A 381 -49.22 42.10 48.34
CA GLU A 381 -47.79 41.82 48.27
C GLU A 381 -47.52 41.09 46.96
N PHE A 382 -46.93 41.82 46.02
CA PHE A 382 -46.47 41.29 44.74
C PHE A 382 -45.28 40.39 45.07
N MET A 383 -45.54 39.09 45.31
CA MET A 383 -44.46 38.14 45.42
C MET A 383 -43.67 38.19 44.11
N PRO A 384 -42.36 38.52 44.16
CA PRO A 384 -41.55 38.52 42.96
C PRO A 384 -41.58 37.09 42.38
N PRO A 385 -41.77 36.93 41.05
CA PRO A 385 -41.77 35.61 40.44
C PRO A 385 -40.47 34.88 40.77
N GLU A 386 -40.56 33.57 41.00
CA GLU A 386 -39.39 32.72 41.24
C GLU A 386 -38.32 32.96 40.16
N PRO A 387 -37.02 32.93 40.53
CA PRO A 387 -35.94 33.20 39.59
C PRO A 387 -35.96 32.15 38.47
N LEU A 388 -36.35 32.56 37.26
CA LEU A 388 -36.23 31.76 36.05
C LEU A 388 -34.77 31.33 35.91
N ILE A 389 -34.55 30.01 35.75
CA ILE A 389 -33.22 29.47 35.45
C ILE A 389 -32.71 30.20 34.22
N SER A 390 -31.55 30.85 34.33
CA SER A 390 -30.99 31.59 33.21
C SER A 390 -30.47 30.61 32.14
N PRO A 391 -30.67 30.86 30.84
CA PRO A 391 -30.06 30.03 29.78
C PRO A 391 -28.55 29.88 29.94
N GLU A 392 -27.89 30.90 30.51
CA GLU A 392 -26.47 30.94 30.84
C GLU A 392 -26.08 29.84 31.85
N GLU A 393 -26.88 29.59 32.88
CA GLU A 393 -26.62 28.51 33.85
C GLU A 393 -26.68 27.11 33.20
N ILE A 394 -27.54 26.92 32.19
CA ILE A 394 -27.61 25.64 31.45
C ILE A 394 -26.40 25.46 30.53
N ILE A 395 -25.85 26.57 30.04
CA ILE A 395 -24.64 26.60 29.20
C ILE A 395 -23.39 26.36 30.05
N GLU A 396 -23.34 26.97 31.24
CA GLU A 396 -22.21 26.97 32.15
C GLU A 396 -22.07 25.61 32.87
N GLY A 397 -21.25 24.73 32.30
CA GLY A 397 -20.96 23.39 32.83
C GLY A 397 -21.41 22.25 31.91
N ALA A 398 -22.26 22.53 30.92
CA ALA A 398 -22.59 21.56 29.88
C ALA A 398 -21.37 21.25 28.99
N THR A 399 -21.33 20.05 28.40
CA THR A 399 -20.34 19.75 27.35
C THR A 399 -20.77 20.41 26.03
N PRO A 400 -19.84 20.68 25.09
CA PRO A 400 -20.22 21.22 23.78
C PRO A 400 -21.27 20.37 23.03
N GLU A 401 -21.24 19.04 23.22
CA GLU A 401 -22.24 18.12 22.64
C GLU A 401 -23.64 18.38 23.20
N LEU A 402 -23.77 18.60 24.51
CA LEU A 402 -25.04 18.93 25.16
C LEU A 402 -25.57 20.27 24.66
N ARG A 403 -24.71 21.28 24.52
CA ARG A 403 -25.09 22.62 24.03
C ARG A 403 -25.55 22.62 22.57
N LEU A 404 -24.89 21.86 21.69
CA LEU A 404 -25.36 21.67 20.32
C LEU A 404 -26.75 21.01 20.30
N ARG A 405 -26.98 20.03 21.19
CA ARG A 405 -28.28 19.37 21.31
C ARG A 405 -29.34 20.35 21.83
N ALA A 406 -28.99 21.24 22.76
CA ALA A 406 -29.89 22.28 23.23
C ALA A 406 -30.41 23.15 22.09
N ILE A 407 -29.49 23.65 21.25
CA ILE A 407 -29.83 24.45 20.08
C ILE A 407 -30.80 23.68 19.16
N SER A 408 -30.54 22.39 18.93
CA SER A 408 -31.42 21.55 18.10
C SER A 408 -32.82 21.31 18.70
N ILE A 409 -32.94 21.28 20.03
CA ILE A 409 -34.25 21.16 20.70
C ILE A 409 -35.00 22.48 20.57
N ILE A 410 -34.34 23.60 20.85
CA ILE A 410 -34.92 24.94 20.68
C ILE A 410 -35.43 25.12 19.24
N GLU A 411 -34.64 24.71 18.25
CA GLU A 411 -35.02 24.75 16.84
C GLU A 411 -36.29 23.93 16.52
N LYS A 412 -36.49 22.79 17.19
CA LYS A 412 -37.63 21.88 16.94
C LYS A 412 -38.89 22.30 17.67
N GLU A 413 -38.76 22.80 18.89
CA GLU A 413 -39.88 23.14 19.77
C GLU A 413 -40.46 24.55 19.50
N LEU A 414 -39.72 25.40 18.79
CA LEU A 414 -40.14 26.75 18.43
C LEU A 414 -40.47 26.84 16.93
N ASN A 415 -41.57 27.53 16.63
CA ASN A 415 -42.05 27.80 15.29
C ASN A 415 -41.57 29.17 14.83
N TYR A 416 -40.72 29.19 13.80
CA TYR A 416 -40.18 30.41 13.20
C TYR A 416 -41.23 31.33 12.57
N ASN A 417 -42.48 30.89 12.37
CA ASN A 417 -43.56 31.74 11.86
C ASN A 417 -44.32 32.49 12.96
N ASN A 418 -44.11 32.15 14.24
CA ASN A 418 -44.81 32.76 15.35
C ASN A 418 -43.95 33.88 15.98
N GLU A 419 -44.42 35.13 15.92
CA GLU A 419 -43.69 36.30 16.43
C GLU A 419 -43.35 36.21 17.92
N THR A 420 -44.23 35.64 18.73
CA THR A 420 -43.99 35.42 20.17
C THR A 420 -42.86 34.42 20.38
N GLU A 421 -42.87 33.31 19.64
CA GLU A 421 -41.84 32.28 19.76
C GLU A 421 -40.50 32.72 19.17
N LYS A 422 -40.46 33.64 18.20
CA LYS A 422 -39.22 34.28 17.74
C LYS A 422 -38.51 35.02 18.87
N VAL A 423 -39.25 35.74 19.72
CA VAL A 423 -38.68 36.46 20.87
C VAL A 423 -38.10 35.46 21.88
N VAL A 424 -38.80 34.36 22.13
CA VAL A 424 -38.30 33.28 23.00
C VAL A 424 -37.03 32.65 22.40
N ALA A 425 -37.03 32.32 21.11
CA ALA A 425 -35.89 31.73 20.42
C ALA A 425 -34.66 32.64 20.51
N LEU A 426 -34.84 33.93 20.28
CA LEU A 426 -33.77 34.92 20.40
C LEU A 426 -33.16 34.91 21.80
N ARG A 427 -34.00 35.01 22.85
CA ARG A 427 -33.53 35.03 24.24
C ARG A 427 -32.76 33.76 24.62
N LEU A 428 -33.21 32.61 24.11
CA LEU A 428 -32.57 31.31 24.40
C LEU A 428 -31.29 31.08 23.60
N LEU A 429 -31.22 31.53 22.35
CA LEU A 429 -30.09 31.25 21.44
C LEU A 429 -28.96 32.29 21.54
N GLU A 430 -29.25 33.53 21.91
CA GLU A 430 -28.27 34.61 21.98
C GLU A 430 -27.07 34.29 22.91
N PRO A 431 -27.25 33.66 24.08
CA PRO A 431 -26.12 33.25 24.93
C PRO A 431 -25.16 32.27 24.25
N PHE A 432 -25.66 31.40 23.35
CA PHE A 432 -24.83 30.45 22.60
C PHE A 432 -23.99 31.12 21.50
N LEU A 433 -24.31 32.34 21.07
CA LEU A 433 -23.47 33.11 20.15
C LEU A 433 -22.12 33.49 20.79
N ASN A 434 -22.06 33.57 22.12
CA ASN A 434 -20.85 33.87 22.89
C ASN A 434 -20.15 32.60 23.43
N ASP A 435 -20.52 31.41 22.94
CA ASP A 435 -19.97 30.14 23.45
C ASP A 435 -18.46 30.01 23.21
N LYS A 436 -17.73 29.41 24.15
CA LYS A 436 -16.28 29.14 23.97
C LYS A 436 -15.99 28.24 22.77
N ASN A 437 -16.94 27.37 22.40
CA ASN A 437 -16.82 26.46 21.28
C ASN A 437 -17.43 27.07 20.01
N LYS A 438 -16.58 27.32 19.01
CA LYS A 438 -16.97 27.94 17.73
C LYS A 438 -18.03 27.16 16.95
N LYS A 439 -18.10 25.83 17.09
CA LYS A 439 -19.14 25.03 16.45
C LYS A 439 -20.52 25.28 17.08
N VAL A 440 -20.56 25.47 18.40
CA VAL A 440 -21.79 25.86 19.12
C VAL A 440 -22.24 27.24 18.66
N GLN A 441 -21.30 28.20 18.56
CA GLN A 441 -21.59 29.54 18.03
C GLN A 441 -22.17 29.50 16.62
N LEU A 442 -21.55 28.72 15.71
CA LEU A 442 -22.00 28.57 14.33
C LEU A 442 -23.41 27.96 14.22
N GLN A 443 -23.69 26.91 15.00
CA GLN A 443 -25.02 26.27 15.01
C GLN A 443 -26.08 27.20 15.59
N ALA A 444 -25.73 27.95 16.66
CA ALA A 444 -26.63 28.93 17.26
C ALA A 444 -26.96 30.04 16.27
N ALA A 445 -25.96 30.56 15.55
CA ALA A 445 -26.16 31.58 14.52
C ALA A 445 -27.03 31.06 13.37
N GLU A 446 -26.74 29.87 12.85
CA GLU A 446 -27.56 29.25 11.80
C GLU A 446 -29.02 29.05 12.24
N THR A 447 -29.22 28.61 13.48
CA THR A 447 -30.57 28.41 14.03
C THR A 447 -31.27 29.75 14.21
N LEU A 448 -30.57 30.75 14.76
CA LEU A 448 -31.12 32.08 15.02
C LEU A 448 -31.47 32.84 13.74
N ASP A 449 -30.74 32.61 12.63
CA ASP A 449 -31.05 33.20 11.31
C ASP A 449 -32.47 32.89 10.85
N LYS A 450 -33.01 31.70 11.20
CA LYS A 450 -34.38 31.30 10.87
C LYS A 450 -35.44 32.16 11.57
N TYR A 451 -35.09 32.74 12.72
CA TYR A 451 -35.99 33.56 13.53
C TYR A 451 -35.74 35.06 13.31
N THR A 452 -34.47 35.50 13.28
CA THR A 452 -34.06 36.90 13.21
C THR A 452 -32.83 37.11 12.29
N PRO A 453 -33.00 37.06 10.96
CA PRO A 453 -31.87 37.12 10.02
C PRO A 453 -31.07 38.42 10.12
N GLU A 454 -31.73 39.54 10.44
CA GLU A 454 -31.06 40.84 10.57
C GLU A 454 -30.04 40.87 11.72
N LYS A 455 -30.39 40.27 12.86
CA LYS A 455 -29.49 40.19 14.03
C LYS A 455 -28.33 39.25 13.75
N THR A 456 -28.62 38.09 13.15
CA THR A 456 -27.60 37.09 12.84
C THR A 456 -26.63 37.60 11.77
N ALA A 457 -27.06 38.42 10.82
CA ALA A 457 -26.18 39.02 9.82
C ALA A 457 -25.01 39.81 10.46
N ASN A 458 -25.26 40.54 11.55
CA ASN A 458 -24.20 41.23 12.29
C ASN A 458 -23.24 40.25 12.99
N PHE A 459 -23.77 39.15 13.52
CA PHE A 459 -22.94 38.10 14.11
C PHE A 459 -22.03 37.46 13.06
N TRP A 460 -22.56 37.10 11.89
CA TRP A 460 -21.76 36.59 10.77
C TRP A 460 -20.68 37.59 10.33
N ARG A 461 -21.01 38.89 10.25
CA ARG A 461 -20.07 40.01 10.04
C ARG A 461 -18.89 39.99 11.00
N ASN A 462 -19.19 39.90 12.28
CA ASN A 462 -18.15 39.88 13.32
C ASN A 462 -17.33 38.59 13.25
N LEU A 463 -17.97 37.43 13.12
CA LEU A 463 -17.31 36.13 13.13
C LEU A 463 -16.33 35.95 11.95
N ILE A 464 -16.69 36.44 10.77
CA ILE A 464 -15.80 36.41 9.60
C ILE A 464 -14.65 37.41 9.75
N SER A 465 -14.92 38.57 10.37
CA SER A 465 -13.90 39.59 10.63
C SER A 465 -12.85 39.13 11.65
N GLU A 466 -13.21 38.24 12.58
CA GLU A 466 -12.26 37.59 13.51
C GLU A 466 -11.21 36.72 12.78
N GLY A 467 -11.48 36.30 11.54
CA GLY A 467 -10.45 35.76 10.64
C GLY A 467 -9.88 34.39 11.03
N ASP A 468 -10.56 33.61 11.88
CA ASP A 468 -10.09 32.26 12.20
C ASP A 468 -10.25 31.33 10.99
N LYS A 469 -9.13 31.13 10.29
CA LYS A 469 -9.03 30.28 9.09
C LYS A 469 -9.51 28.85 9.31
N LYS A 470 -9.50 28.34 10.56
CA LYS A 470 -9.94 26.98 10.86
C LYS A 470 -11.45 26.83 10.82
N ILE A 471 -12.18 27.88 11.19
CA ILE A 471 -13.65 27.89 11.26
C ILE A 471 -14.25 28.16 9.88
N LEU A 472 -13.50 28.85 9.02
CA LEU A 472 -13.98 29.33 7.74
C LEU A 472 -14.67 28.26 6.87
N PRO A 473 -14.15 27.02 6.70
CA PRO A 473 -14.82 26.03 5.87
C PRO A 473 -16.17 25.57 6.45
N GLU A 474 -16.26 25.43 7.78
CA GLU A 474 -17.51 25.05 8.46
C GLU A 474 -18.52 26.20 8.40
N MET A 475 -18.05 27.43 8.60
CA MET A 475 -18.84 28.63 8.45
C MET A 475 -19.38 28.80 7.02
N MET A 476 -18.54 28.65 5.98
CA MET A 476 -18.99 28.71 4.57
C MET A 476 -20.04 27.65 4.27
N ARG A 477 -19.91 26.45 4.85
CA ARG A 477 -20.93 25.40 4.75
C ARG A 477 -22.25 25.86 5.38
N ASN A 478 -22.22 26.45 6.57
CA ASN A 478 -23.43 26.91 7.26
C ASN A 478 -24.08 28.12 6.54
N LEU A 479 -23.27 29.00 5.94
CA LEU A 479 -23.80 30.09 5.09
C LEU A 479 -24.63 29.55 3.92
N THR A 480 -24.41 28.31 3.47
CA THR A 480 -25.20 27.71 2.39
C THR A 480 -26.65 27.40 2.78
N ASN A 481 -26.93 27.29 4.08
CA ASN A 481 -28.27 27.03 4.63
C ASN A 481 -29.07 28.31 4.85
N LEU A 482 -28.45 29.50 4.76
CA LEU A 482 -29.14 30.78 4.88
C LEU A 482 -30.01 31.06 3.64
N PRO A 483 -31.09 31.85 3.78
CA PRO A 483 -31.88 32.32 2.64
C PRO A 483 -30.99 32.98 1.57
N PRO A 484 -31.23 32.75 0.26
CA PRO A 484 -30.33 33.21 -0.80
C PRO A 484 -29.99 34.69 -0.76
N ILE A 485 -30.97 35.55 -0.42
CA ILE A 485 -30.79 37.00 -0.34
C ILE A 485 -29.82 37.37 0.79
N GLY A 486 -30.09 36.89 2.01
CA GLY A 486 -29.22 37.13 3.17
C GLY A 486 -27.82 36.56 2.96
N ARG A 487 -27.73 35.34 2.39
CA ARG A 487 -26.45 34.73 2.01
C ARG A 487 -25.66 35.61 1.03
N ALA A 488 -26.30 36.11 -0.02
CA ALA A 488 -25.65 36.97 -1.01
C ALA A 488 -25.11 38.25 -0.38
N GLU A 489 -25.91 38.95 0.43
CA GLU A 489 -25.51 40.20 1.07
C GLU A 489 -24.35 40.02 2.04
N ILE A 490 -24.42 38.97 2.87
CA ILE A 490 -23.34 38.58 3.78
C ILE A 490 -22.07 38.33 2.97
N LEU A 491 -22.11 37.43 1.98
CA LEU A 491 -20.95 37.11 1.15
C LEU A 491 -20.37 38.34 0.43
N ILE A 492 -21.21 39.21 -0.13
CA ILE A 492 -20.78 40.44 -0.81
C ILE A 492 -20.04 41.37 0.16
N SER A 493 -20.51 41.49 1.40
CA SER A 493 -19.88 42.35 2.41
C SER A 493 -18.43 41.95 2.74
N PHE A 494 -18.02 40.72 2.46
CA PHE A 494 -16.67 40.20 2.73
C PHE A 494 -15.75 40.09 1.53
N LEU A 495 -16.14 40.58 0.36
CA LEU A 495 -15.26 40.52 -0.82
C LEU A 495 -13.98 41.34 -0.69
N ASN A 496 -13.98 42.31 0.23
CA ASN A 496 -12.82 43.13 0.57
C ASN A 496 -11.94 42.49 1.66
N HIS A 497 -12.18 41.21 2.01
CA HIS A 497 -11.36 40.52 3.01
C HIS A 497 -9.89 40.42 2.55
N PRO A 498 -8.91 40.71 3.43
CA PRO A 498 -7.48 40.75 3.06
C PRO A 498 -6.92 39.38 2.67
N ASP A 499 -7.47 38.30 3.25
CA ASP A 499 -7.06 36.94 2.92
C ASP A 499 -7.65 36.48 1.57
N TYR A 500 -6.76 36.20 0.62
CA TYR A 500 -7.08 35.75 -0.73
C TYR A 500 -7.86 34.43 -0.77
N GLN A 501 -7.58 33.48 0.12
CA GLN A 501 -8.31 32.20 0.14
C GLN A 501 -9.76 32.40 0.54
N ILE A 502 -10.00 33.29 1.51
CA ILE A 502 -11.35 33.65 1.95
C ILE A 502 -12.10 34.30 0.80
N LYS A 503 -11.47 35.28 0.14
CA LYS A 503 -12.02 35.94 -1.04
C LYS A 503 -12.37 34.96 -2.16
N LYS A 504 -11.50 33.98 -2.43
CA LYS A 504 -11.73 32.93 -3.43
C LYS A 504 -12.94 32.06 -3.07
N GLU A 505 -13.05 31.62 -1.83
CA GLU A 505 -14.19 30.83 -1.34
C GLU A 505 -15.51 31.61 -1.45
N ILE A 506 -15.50 32.89 -1.06
CA ILE A 506 -16.66 33.79 -1.21
C ILE A 506 -17.09 33.88 -2.68
N LEU A 507 -16.16 34.09 -3.60
CA LEU A 507 -16.46 34.18 -5.03
C LEU A 507 -17.04 32.87 -5.58
N LEU A 508 -16.52 31.72 -5.14
CA LEU A 508 -17.05 30.40 -5.52
C LEU A 508 -18.49 30.20 -5.02
N ASN A 509 -18.77 30.60 -3.78
CA ASN A 509 -20.12 30.52 -3.21
C ASN A 509 -21.10 31.45 -3.93
N LEU A 510 -20.68 32.67 -4.26
CA LEU A 510 -21.49 33.61 -5.02
C LEU A 510 -21.80 33.08 -6.44
N GLN A 511 -20.80 32.49 -7.11
CA GLN A 511 -21.01 31.83 -8.40
C GLN A 511 -21.97 30.64 -8.29
N GLN A 512 -21.82 29.81 -7.25
CA GLN A 512 -22.71 28.69 -7.01
C GLN A 512 -24.15 29.17 -6.75
N LEU A 513 -24.31 30.23 -5.96
CA LEU A 513 -25.62 30.83 -5.65
C LEU A 513 -26.31 31.33 -6.92
N LEU A 514 -25.58 32.04 -7.80
CA LEU A 514 -26.08 32.45 -9.11
C LEU A 514 -26.47 31.27 -10.02
N LYS A 515 -25.80 30.12 -9.87
CA LYS A 515 -26.08 28.93 -10.68
C LYS A 515 -27.29 28.16 -10.19
N THR A 516 -27.46 28.01 -8.88
CA THR A 516 -28.46 27.11 -8.29
C THR A 516 -29.73 27.82 -7.83
N LYS A 517 -29.66 29.11 -7.51
CA LYS A 517 -30.73 29.86 -6.82
C LYS A 517 -30.98 31.25 -7.43
N LYS A 518 -30.71 31.41 -8.72
CA LYS A 518 -30.85 32.69 -9.44
C LYS A 518 -32.23 33.30 -9.30
N ASP A 519 -33.27 32.48 -9.42
CA ASP A 519 -34.67 32.94 -9.47
C ASP A 519 -35.20 33.40 -8.11
N GLU A 520 -34.49 33.08 -7.02
CA GLU A 520 -34.80 33.50 -5.65
C GLU A 520 -34.10 34.83 -5.27
N LEU A 521 -33.30 35.41 -6.17
CA LEU A 521 -32.53 36.63 -5.93
C LEU A 521 -33.16 37.85 -6.63
N PRO A 522 -33.19 39.03 -5.99
CA PRO A 522 -33.57 40.27 -6.65
C PRO A 522 -32.65 40.58 -7.85
N PRO A 523 -33.15 41.13 -8.97
CA PRO A 523 -32.34 41.47 -10.14
C PRO A 523 -31.11 42.32 -9.83
N ALA A 524 -31.26 43.31 -8.93
CA ALA A 524 -30.17 44.17 -8.49
C ALA A 524 -29.03 43.40 -7.79
N VAL A 525 -29.36 42.37 -7.01
CA VAL A 525 -28.37 41.51 -6.35
C VAL A 525 -27.68 40.62 -7.39
N ILE A 526 -28.43 40.06 -8.34
CA ILE A 526 -27.88 39.24 -9.43
C ILE A 526 -26.83 40.02 -10.22
N ASP A 527 -27.16 41.25 -10.64
CA ASP A 527 -26.27 42.06 -11.46
C ASP A 527 -25.03 42.48 -10.68
N ARG A 528 -25.18 42.83 -9.40
CA ARG A 528 -24.06 43.09 -8.50
C ARG A 528 -23.13 41.88 -8.36
N ILE A 529 -23.67 40.67 -8.18
CA ILE A 529 -22.84 39.45 -8.08
C ILE A 529 -22.10 39.20 -9.39
N LYS A 530 -22.76 39.36 -10.55
CA LYS A 530 -22.10 39.19 -11.86
C LYS A 530 -20.94 40.18 -12.04
N GLU A 531 -21.16 41.46 -11.74
CA GLU A 531 -20.12 42.50 -11.82
C GLU A 531 -18.91 42.14 -10.94
N ILE A 532 -19.16 41.71 -9.70
CA ILE A 532 -18.12 41.27 -8.77
C ILE A 532 -17.33 40.10 -9.34
N VAL A 533 -18.01 39.08 -9.85
CA VAL A 533 -17.38 37.86 -10.38
C VAL A 533 -16.55 38.18 -11.61
N GLU A 534 -17.06 39.02 -12.50
CA GLU A 534 -16.36 39.47 -13.72
C GLU A 534 -15.10 40.28 -13.36
N LYS A 535 -15.22 41.28 -12.46
CA LYS A 535 -14.09 42.09 -12.01
C LYS A 535 -12.96 41.27 -11.39
N ASN A 536 -13.30 40.24 -10.60
CA ASN A 536 -12.30 39.39 -9.95
C ASN A 536 -11.73 38.29 -10.86
N THR A 537 -12.42 37.90 -11.93
CA THR A 537 -11.88 36.94 -12.92
C THR A 537 -10.91 37.60 -13.88
N ILE A 538 -11.14 38.87 -14.26
CA ILE A 538 -10.24 39.66 -15.10
C ILE A 538 -8.91 39.94 -14.37
N GLY A 539 -8.96 40.41 -13.12
CA GLY A 539 -7.74 40.74 -12.35
C GLY A 539 -6.81 39.55 -12.13
N LYS A 540 -7.34 38.31 -12.09
CA LYS A 540 -6.50 37.11 -12.00
C LYS A 540 -5.70 36.86 -13.28
N ARG A 541 -6.30 37.09 -14.46
CA ARG A 541 -5.62 36.92 -15.75
C ARG A 541 -4.54 37.97 -15.99
N GLU A 542 -4.67 39.14 -15.39
CA GLU A 542 -3.66 40.21 -15.47
C GLU A 542 -2.51 39.96 -14.49
N ALA A 543 -2.77 39.41 -13.30
CA ALA A 543 -1.70 39.05 -12.35
C ALA A 543 -0.90 37.80 -12.75
N GLU A 544 -1.44 36.95 -13.63
CA GLU A 544 -0.75 35.79 -14.21
C GLU A 544 0.06 36.11 -15.47
N LYS A 545 -0.06 37.34 -16.01
CA LYS A 545 0.75 37.88 -17.10
C LYS A 545 1.88 38.75 -16.57
#